data_AF-A0A9P5MBU8-F1
#
_entry.id   AF-A0A9P5MBU8-F1
#
_cell.length_a   1.000
_cell.length_b   1.000
_cell.length_c   1.000
_cell.angle_alpha   90.00
_cell.angle_beta   90.00
_cell.angle_gamma   90.00
#
_symmetry.space_group_name_H-M   'P 1'
#
loop_
_entity.id
_entity.type
_entity.pdbx_description
1 polymer ?
#
loop_
_entity_poly.entity_id
_entity_poly.type
_entity_poly.pdbx_seq_one_letter_code
_entity_poly.pdbx_strand_id
1 'polypeptide(L)'
;MLREILNSGVRKKNKLTFSTIDLPNEHKEKLLAWNHLGMSGQRRNTNLPNSRCLRDTHGVQTTGDLWIHAMQYEELPHRKRNNCACPACREARREGCQNPNACMKSAASLLEKIPTAYQPTYNQTPVEPEHQEG
;
A
#
# COMPACT_ATOMS: atom_id res chain seq x y z
N MET A 1 -15.76 43.58 6.14
CA MET A 1 -15.31 43.42 4.75
C MET A 1 -14.60 42.06 4.60
N LEU A 2 -15.33 40.94 4.74
CA LEU A 2 -14.86 39.55 4.54
C LEU A 2 -16.04 38.53 4.59
N ARG A 3 -17.20 38.89 4.03
CA ARG A 3 -18.40 38.00 4.02
C ARG A 3 -19.16 37.96 2.69
N GLU A 4 -18.58 38.48 1.61
CA GLU A 4 -19.29 38.65 0.33
C GLU A 4 -18.71 37.85 -0.85
N ILE A 5 -17.92 36.79 -0.60
CA ILE A 5 -17.44 35.92 -1.70
C ILE A 5 -18.28 34.62 -1.84
N LEU A 6 -19.27 34.39 -0.96
CA LEU A 6 -20.10 33.18 -1.04
C LEU A 6 -21.44 33.35 -1.76
N ASN A 7 -21.80 34.55 -2.25
CA ASN A 7 -23.17 34.81 -2.75
C ASN A 7 -23.30 35.43 -4.16
N SER A 8 -22.28 35.40 -5.00
CA SER A 8 -22.43 35.79 -6.41
C SER A 8 -22.52 34.56 -7.31
N GLY A 9 -23.74 34.08 -7.52
CA GLY A 9 -24.03 33.05 -8.50
C GLY A 9 -23.66 33.50 -9.92
N VAL A 10 -22.82 32.69 -10.58
CA VAL A 10 -22.76 32.63 -12.04
C VAL A 10 -23.00 31.18 -12.43
N ARG A 11 -24.24 30.88 -12.84
CA ARG A 11 -24.61 29.67 -13.56
C ARG A 11 -23.92 29.70 -14.94
N LYS A 12 -22.77 29.03 -15.06
CA LYS A 12 -22.31 28.47 -16.34
C LYS A 12 -22.28 26.95 -16.18
N LYS A 13 -23.05 26.27 -17.04
CA LYS A 13 -23.26 24.81 -17.05
C LYS A 13 -21.99 24.08 -17.51
N ASN A 14 -20.89 24.19 -16.77
CA ASN A 14 -19.79 23.25 -16.90
C ASN A 14 -19.96 22.27 -15.76
N LYS A 15 -20.28 21.02 -16.09
CA LYS A 15 -20.26 19.88 -15.16
C LYS A 15 -18.81 19.66 -14.74
N LEU A 16 -18.27 20.53 -13.90
CA LEU A 16 -17.00 20.34 -13.25
C LEU A 16 -17.23 19.30 -12.17
N THR A 17 -17.06 18.04 -12.52
CA THR A 17 -16.87 17.00 -11.52
C THR A 17 -15.46 17.19 -10.97
N PHE A 18 -15.33 17.32 -9.65
CA PHE A 18 -14.06 17.02 -8.99
C PHE A 18 -13.83 15.52 -9.19
N SER A 19 -13.21 15.15 -10.31
CA SER A 19 -12.59 13.83 -10.39
C SER A 19 -11.53 13.82 -9.30
N THR A 20 -11.65 12.87 -8.37
CA THR A 20 -10.52 12.53 -7.51
C THR A 20 -9.34 12.23 -8.42
N ILE A 21 -8.22 12.92 -8.21
CA ILE A 21 -6.95 12.57 -8.84
C ILE A 21 -6.63 11.16 -8.34
N ASP A 22 -6.88 10.15 -9.18
CA ASP A 22 -6.44 8.79 -8.89
C ASP A 22 -4.93 8.75 -9.11
N LEU A 23 -4.22 8.30 -8.10
CA LEU A 23 -2.76 8.26 -8.12
C LEU A 23 -2.34 7.06 -8.98
N PRO A 24 -1.47 7.16 -9.99
CA PRO A 24 -1.04 5.98 -10.74
C PRO A 24 -0.29 4.99 -9.83
N ASN A 25 -0.34 3.68 -10.14
CA ASN A 25 0.32 2.63 -9.34
C ASN A 25 1.79 2.91 -9.06
N GLU A 26 2.54 3.36 -10.07
CA GLU A 26 3.96 3.73 -9.94
C GLU A 26 4.20 4.74 -8.80
N HIS A 27 3.23 5.63 -8.56
CA HIS A 27 3.32 6.60 -7.48
C HIS A 27 2.83 6.03 -6.14
N LYS A 28 1.80 5.17 -6.15
CA LYS A 28 1.33 4.45 -4.95
C LYS A 28 2.43 3.58 -4.34
N GLU A 29 3.23 2.93 -5.18
CA GLU A 29 4.36 2.10 -4.78
C GLU A 29 5.40 2.87 -3.97
N LYS A 30 5.66 4.12 -4.35
CA LYS A 30 6.69 4.98 -3.74
C LYS A 30 6.23 5.65 -2.43
N LEU A 31 4.96 5.48 -2.05
CA LEU A 31 4.45 6.03 -0.79
C LEU A 31 5.11 5.35 0.41
N LEU A 32 5.32 6.10 1.49
CA LEU A 32 5.97 5.57 2.69
C LEU A 32 5.06 4.57 3.43
N ALA A 33 5.57 3.37 3.71
CA ALA A 33 4.85 2.30 4.39
C ALA A 33 4.39 2.67 5.81
N TRP A 34 5.23 3.41 6.54
CA TRP A 34 5.11 3.54 8.00
C TRP A 34 4.28 4.74 8.47
N ASN A 35 4.27 5.82 7.67
CA ASN A 35 3.62 7.10 7.99
C ASN A 35 2.56 7.45 6.94
N HIS A 36 1.82 6.43 6.49
CA HIS A 36 0.75 6.56 5.50
C HIS A 36 -0.41 7.49 5.94
N LEU A 37 -0.71 8.50 5.11
CA LEU A 37 -1.86 9.40 5.27
C LEU A 37 -3.16 8.57 5.30
N GLY A 38 -3.91 8.61 6.40
CA GLY A 38 -5.19 7.92 6.53
C GLY A 38 -5.16 6.52 7.18
N MET A 39 -4.00 6.00 7.57
CA MET A 39 -3.96 4.76 8.37
C MET A 39 -4.31 5.07 9.83
N SER A 40 -5.38 4.45 10.36
CA SER A 40 -5.76 4.59 11.77
C SER A 40 -4.81 3.77 12.67
N GLY A 41 -4.42 4.32 13.83
CA GLY A 41 -3.59 3.60 14.80
C GLY A 41 -2.12 3.36 14.41
N GLN A 42 -1.55 4.17 13.50
CA GLN A 42 -0.18 4.00 12.97
C GLN A 42 0.87 3.68 14.03
N ARG A 43 0.93 4.47 15.12
CA ARG A 43 1.94 4.32 16.18
C ARG A 43 1.93 2.94 16.85
N ARG A 44 0.78 2.25 16.89
CA ARG A 44 0.69 0.90 17.46
C ARG A 44 1.23 -0.14 16.48
N ASN A 45 0.87 -0.02 15.20
CA ASN A 45 1.26 -0.98 14.18
C ASN A 45 2.75 -0.90 13.82
N THR A 46 3.35 0.30 13.84
CA THR A 46 4.77 0.52 13.51
C THR A 46 5.74 0.04 14.59
N ASN A 47 5.26 -0.21 15.81
CA ASN A 47 6.09 -0.60 16.96
C ASN A 47 6.06 -2.10 17.27
N LEU A 48 5.25 -2.88 16.56
CA LEU A 48 5.21 -4.33 16.74
C LEU A 48 6.57 -4.96 16.36
N PRO A 49 6.98 -6.07 17.00
CA PRO A 49 8.25 -6.73 16.70
C PRO A 49 8.44 -7.05 15.21
N ASN A 50 7.40 -7.59 14.56
CA ASN A 50 7.45 -7.91 13.14
C ASN A 50 7.53 -6.66 12.26
N SER A 51 6.90 -5.55 12.67
CA SER A 51 6.98 -4.28 11.96
C SER A 51 8.36 -3.64 12.06
N ARG A 52 9.04 -3.81 13.21
CA ARG A 52 10.44 -3.43 13.37
C ARG A 52 11.34 -4.30 12.51
N CYS A 53 11.15 -5.63 12.55
CA CYS A 53 11.89 -6.56 11.69
C CYS A 53 11.70 -6.26 10.20
N LEU A 54 10.48 -5.95 9.76
CA LEU A 54 10.21 -5.53 8.38
C LEU A 54 11.00 -4.27 7.99
N ARG A 55 11.10 -3.28 8.88
CA ARG A 55 11.85 -2.04 8.61
C ARG A 55 13.36 -2.25 8.65
N ASP A 56 13.84 -2.88 9.72
CA ASP A 56 15.25 -2.86 10.10
C ASP A 56 16.01 -4.03 9.49
N THR A 57 15.36 -5.19 9.32
CA THR A 57 15.96 -6.40 8.75
C THR A 57 15.59 -6.59 7.29
N HIS A 58 14.31 -6.45 6.93
CA HIS A 58 13.85 -6.62 5.55
C HIS A 58 13.96 -5.34 4.70
N GLY A 59 14.30 -4.20 5.32
CA GLY A 59 14.50 -2.94 4.59
C GLY A 59 13.22 -2.34 3.99
N VAL A 60 12.04 -2.70 4.49
CA VAL A 60 10.76 -2.19 3.97
C VAL A 60 10.64 -0.69 4.24
N GLN A 61 10.53 0.11 3.18
CA GLN A 61 10.38 1.56 3.26
C GLN A 61 9.06 2.05 2.65
N THR A 62 8.62 1.38 1.59
CA THR A 62 7.54 1.84 0.73
C THR A 62 6.33 0.90 0.73
N THR A 63 5.18 1.39 0.25
CA THR A 63 3.99 0.56 0.07
C THR A 63 4.23 -0.55 -0.95
N GLY A 64 5.07 -0.32 -1.96
CA GLY A 64 5.52 -1.34 -2.90
C GLY A 64 6.28 -2.47 -2.20
N ASP A 65 7.21 -2.14 -1.30
CA ASP A 65 7.94 -3.15 -0.51
C ASP A 65 6.97 -3.99 0.35
N LEU A 66 6.01 -3.33 1.01
CA LEU A 66 4.96 -4.03 1.77
C LEU A 66 4.16 -4.99 0.88
N TRP A 67 3.81 -4.55 -0.32
CA TRP A 67 3.06 -5.35 -1.26
C TRP A 67 3.85 -6.60 -1.68
N ILE A 68 5.13 -6.47 -2.02
CA ILE A 68 6.00 -7.58 -2.39
C ILE A 68 6.03 -8.63 -1.27
N HIS A 69 6.25 -8.21 -0.02
CA HIS A 69 6.27 -9.13 1.12
C HIS A 69 4.90 -9.76 1.42
N ALA A 70 3.81 -9.03 1.19
CA ALA A 70 2.46 -9.56 1.32
C ALA A 70 2.16 -10.62 0.26
N MET A 71 2.60 -10.43 -0.99
CA MET A 71 2.39 -11.42 -2.05
C MET A 71 3.20 -12.69 -1.82
N GLN A 72 4.45 -12.58 -1.36
CA GLN A 72 5.27 -13.73 -0.97
C GLN A 72 4.61 -14.63 0.08
N TYR A 73 3.66 -14.11 0.87
CA TYR A 73 2.88 -14.89 1.83
C TYR A 73 1.92 -15.89 1.19
N GLU A 74 1.45 -15.60 -0.03
CA GLU A 74 0.48 -16.42 -0.77
C GLU A 74 1.13 -17.21 -1.92
N GLU A 75 2.34 -16.83 -2.34
CA GLU A 75 3.05 -17.46 -3.46
C GLU A 75 3.68 -18.82 -3.11
N LEU A 76 3.62 -19.76 -4.05
CA LEU A 76 4.40 -21.00 -3.97
C LEU A 76 5.88 -20.71 -4.29
N PRO A 77 6.85 -21.40 -3.64
CA PRO A 77 6.70 -22.58 -2.80
C PRO A 77 6.59 -22.27 -1.30
N HIS A 78 6.15 -21.06 -0.92
CA HIS A 78 5.98 -20.72 0.49
C HIS A 78 4.96 -21.63 1.19
N ARG A 79 5.20 -21.87 2.47
CA ARG A 79 4.33 -22.61 3.37
C ARG A 79 4.14 -21.75 4.60
N LYS A 80 2.89 -21.60 5.05
CA LYS A 80 2.49 -20.73 6.19
C LYS A 80 2.94 -21.27 7.55
N ARG A 81 4.24 -21.50 7.71
CA ARG A 81 4.92 -22.08 8.89
C ARG A 81 6.25 -21.38 9.14
N ASN A 82 6.68 -21.33 10.40
CA ASN A 82 7.91 -20.65 10.83
C ASN A 82 9.20 -21.20 10.20
N ASN A 83 9.24 -22.49 9.86
CA ASN A 83 10.39 -23.19 9.27
C ASN A 83 10.25 -23.44 7.76
N CYS A 84 9.48 -22.61 7.05
CA CYS A 84 9.39 -22.69 5.59
C CYS A 84 10.79 -22.68 4.93
N ALA A 85 11.04 -23.64 4.04
CA ALA A 85 12.33 -23.83 3.37
C ALA A 85 12.39 -23.14 1.99
N CYS A 86 11.40 -22.30 1.64
CA CYS A 86 11.44 -21.57 0.38
C CYS A 86 12.66 -20.62 0.34
N PRO A 87 13.16 -20.27 -0.87
CA PRO A 87 14.30 -19.38 -1.02
C PRO A 87 14.16 -18.06 -0.23
N ALA A 88 13.01 -17.39 -0.34
CA ALA A 88 12.74 -16.14 0.37
C ALA A 88 12.84 -16.28 1.90
N CYS A 89 12.26 -17.34 2.48
CA CYS A 89 12.36 -17.57 3.92
C CYS A 89 13.77 -17.97 4.37
N ARG A 90 14.56 -18.64 3.52
CA ARG A 90 15.96 -18.97 3.84
C ARG A 90 16.83 -17.72 3.85
N GLU A 91 16.69 -16.87 2.84
CA GLU A 91 17.45 -15.63 2.77
C GLU A 91 17.08 -14.68 3.91
N ALA A 92 15.79 -14.50 4.18
CA ALA A 92 15.33 -13.71 5.33
C ALA A 92 15.95 -14.18 6.66
N ARG A 93 16.06 -15.49 6.90
CA ARG A 93 16.72 -16.01 8.11
C ARG A 93 18.21 -15.75 8.12
N ARG A 94 18.87 -15.82 6.97
CA ARG A 94 20.29 -15.49 6.82
C ARG A 94 20.57 -14.02 7.10
N GLU A 95 19.63 -13.14 6.77
CA GLU A 95 19.66 -11.70 7.09
C GLU A 95 19.33 -11.40 8.57
N GLY A 96 18.91 -12.41 9.35
CA GLY A 96 18.67 -12.29 10.80
C GLY A 96 17.20 -12.34 11.21
N CYS A 97 16.26 -12.47 10.27
CA CYS A 97 14.83 -12.59 10.59
C CYS A 97 14.53 -13.94 11.26
N GLN A 98 13.97 -13.89 12.47
CA GLN A 98 13.65 -15.10 13.24
C GLN A 98 12.37 -15.79 12.76
N ASN A 99 11.44 -15.05 12.13
CA ASN A 99 10.16 -15.60 11.68
C ASN A 99 9.67 -14.90 10.40
N PRO A 100 10.17 -15.31 9.22
CA PRO A 100 9.80 -14.70 7.95
C PRO A 100 8.29 -14.79 7.67
N ASN A 101 7.66 -15.92 8.04
CA ASN A 101 6.22 -16.11 7.88
C ASN A 101 5.40 -15.07 8.66
N ALA A 102 5.82 -14.74 9.88
CA ALA A 102 5.16 -13.71 10.68
C ALA A 102 5.36 -12.31 10.10
N CYS A 103 6.54 -12.04 9.53
CA CYS A 103 6.82 -10.77 8.85
C CYS A 103 5.96 -10.60 7.59
N MET A 104 5.88 -11.62 6.73
CA MET A 104 5.01 -11.62 5.55
C MET A 104 3.52 -11.42 5.92
N LYS A 105 3.04 -12.14 6.95
CA LYS A 105 1.68 -11.95 7.48
C LYS A 105 1.45 -10.54 8.03
N SER A 106 2.44 -9.98 8.72
CA SER A 106 2.38 -8.60 9.22
C SER A 106 2.38 -7.58 8.08
N ALA A 107 3.11 -7.83 6.99
CA ALA A 107 3.10 -6.98 5.80
C ALA A 107 1.70 -6.94 5.16
N ALA A 108 1.06 -8.12 4.98
CA ALA A 108 -0.32 -8.19 4.49
C ALA A 108 -1.30 -7.41 5.38
N SER A 109 -1.21 -7.58 6.71
CA SER A 109 -2.06 -6.86 7.66
C SER A 109 -1.82 -5.34 7.69
N LEU A 110 -0.59 -4.88 7.40
CA LEU A 110 -0.28 -3.46 7.27
C LEU A 110 -0.87 -2.90 5.98
N LEU A 111 -0.75 -3.64 4.88
CA LEU A 111 -1.29 -3.26 3.58
C LEU A 111 -2.81 -3.08 3.64
N GLU A 112 -3.54 -4.00 4.28
CA GLU A 112 -5.00 -3.90 4.49
C GLU A 112 -5.45 -2.63 5.23
N LYS A 113 -4.57 -2.01 6.02
CA LYS A 113 -4.87 -0.79 6.80
C LYS A 113 -4.58 0.49 6.02
N ILE A 114 -3.86 0.40 4.90
CA ILE A 114 -3.65 1.51 3.99
C ILE A 114 -4.94 1.69 3.17
N PRO A 115 -5.49 2.90 2.99
CA PRO A 115 -6.69 3.07 2.16
C PRO A 115 -6.42 2.65 0.71
N THR A 116 -7.39 2.01 0.07
CA THR A 116 -7.26 1.45 -1.30
C THR A 116 -6.83 2.49 -2.34
N ALA A 117 -7.21 3.75 -2.18
CA ALA A 117 -6.77 4.87 -3.03
C ALA A 117 -5.24 5.00 -3.10
N TYR A 118 -4.51 4.47 -2.11
CA TYR A 118 -3.07 4.55 -1.97
C TYR A 118 -2.36 3.19 -1.98
N GLN A 119 -3.10 2.09 -2.17
CA GLN A 119 -2.50 0.77 -2.35
C GLN A 119 -2.17 0.53 -3.82
N PRO A 120 -0.99 0.01 -4.17
CA PRO A 120 -0.71 -0.40 -5.54
C PRO A 120 -1.57 -1.62 -5.92
N THR A 121 -2.25 -1.55 -7.06
CA THR A 121 -3.13 -2.61 -7.57
C THR A 121 -2.55 -3.25 -8.83
N TYR A 122 -1.78 -4.34 -8.68
CA TYR A 122 -1.12 -5.00 -9.81
C TYR A 122 -2.03 -5.93 -10.64
N ASN A 123 -3.35 -5.87 -10.44
CA ASN A 123 -4.29 -6.80 -11.05
C ASN A 123 -5.54 -6.16 -11.65
N GLN A 124 -5.43 -4.94 -12.16
CA GLN A 124 -6.45 -4.36 -13.03
C GLN A 124 -5.80 -4.10 -14.39
N THR A 125 -6.23 -4.86 -15.40
CA THR A 125 -6.06 -4.48 -16.80
C THR A 125 -6.38 -2.99 -16.93
N PRO A 126 -5.56 -2.21 -17.65
CA PRO A 126 -5.94 -0.84 -17.99
C PRO A 126 -7.32 -0.90 -18.64
N VAL A 127 -8.32 -0.27 -18.01
CA VAL A 127 -9.57 0.01 -18.69
C VAL A 127 -9.19 1.10 -19.68
N GLU A 128 -8.93 0.73 -20.93
CA GLU A 128 -8.71 1.71 -21.99
C GLU A 128 -9.90 2.68 -21.97
N PRO A 129 -9.67 4.00 -22.00
CA PRO A 129 -10.76 4.94 -22.11
C PRO A 129 -11.42 4.72 -23.47
N GLU A 130 -12.59 4.09 -23.43
CA GLU A 130 -13.53 3.94 -24.52
C GLU A 130 -13.76 5.32 -25.16
N HIS A 131 -12.99 5.60 -26.22
CA HIS A 131 -13.27 6.69 -27.13
C HIS A 131 -14.55 6.32 -27.85
N GLN A 132 -15.67 6.90 -27.42
CA GLN A 132 -16.87 6.99 -28.22
C GLN A 132 -16.57 7.91 -29.41
N GLU A 133 -16.11 7.30 -30.50
CA GLU A 133 -16.24 7.90 -31.83
C GLU A 133 -17.73 7.90 -32.18
N GLY A 134 -18.24 9.11 -32.41
CA GLY A 134 -19.61 9.34 -32.88
C GLY A 134 -19.74 9.24 -34.38
#